data_AF-A0A8S3HHA9-F1
#
_entry.id   AF-A0A8S3HHA9-F1
#
_cell.length_a   1.000
_cell.length_b   1.000
_cell.length_c   1.000
_cell.angle_alpha   90.00
_cell.angle_beta   90.00
_cell.angle_gamma   90.00
#
_symmetry.space_group_name_H-M   'P 1'
#
loop_
_entity.id
_entity.type
_entity.pdbx_description
1 polymer ?
#
loop_
_entity_poly.entity_id
_entity_poly.type
_entity_poly.pdbx_seq_one_letter_code
_entity_poly.pdbx_strand_id
1 'polypeptide(L)'
;PFAIVLDHQLRIVHLGTAIKNIFPVGTVLSGRALEDVFRLIRPDITLEWDKVLSYGRHIVFVIESKIPLCTNPSAVGRKFGSNNTQIRLK
;
A
#
# COMPACT_ATOMS: atom_id res chain seq x y z
N PRO A 1 -5.18 -5.08 -8.61
CA PRO A 1 -5.37 -3.70 -8.05
C PRO A 1 -4.59 -3.44 -6.77
N PHE A 2 -4.48 -4.43 -5.86
CA PHE A 2 -3.80 -4.29 -4.56
C PHE A 2 -2.37 -4.85 -4.49
N ALA A 3 -1.76 -5.16 -5.64
CA ALA A 3 -0.44 -5.79 -5.68
C ALA A 3 0.69 -4.80 -5.35
N ILE A 4 1.74 -5.31 -4.71
CA ILE A 4 3.04 -4.67 -4.52
C ILE A 4 4.06 -5.55 -5.24
N VAL A 5 4.82 -4.98 -6.16
CA VAL A 5 5.87 -5.70 -6.89
C VAL A 5 7.21 -5.21 -6.39
N LEU A 6 8.09 -6.16 -6.09
CA LEU A 6 9.39 -5.93 -5.49
C LEU A 6 10.50 -6.44 -6.42
N ASP A 7 11.70 -5.85 -6.31
CA ASP A 7 12.91 -6.42 -6.89
C ASP A 7 13.59 -7.42 -5.92
N HIS A 8 14.74 -7.96 -6.34
CA HIS A 8 15.53 -8.91 -5.55
C HIS A 8 16.12 -8.31 -4.25
N GLN A 9 16.14 -6.98 -4.12
CA GLN A 9 16.56 -6.27 -2.91
C GLN A 9 15.37 -5.88 -2.03
N LEU A 10 14.17 -6.42 -2.33
CA LEU A 10 12.91 -6.08 -1.67
C LEU A 10 12.58 -4.58 -1.74
N ARG A 11 13.00 -3.90 -2.81
CA ARG A 11 12.59 -2.52 -3.10
C ARG A 11 11.32 -2.51 -3.92
N ILE A 12 10.45 -1.54 -3.67
CA ILE A 12 9.19 -1.38 -4.37
C ILE A 12 9.46 -0.94 -5.81
N VAL A 13 9.11 -1.77 -6.79
CA VAL A 13 9.22 -1.45 -8.22
C VAL A 13 7.89 -0.94 -8.76
N HIS A 14 6.79 -1.52 -8.29
CA HIS A 14 5.46 -1.15 -8.75
C HIS A 14 4.41 -1.34 -7.65
N LEU A 15 3.39 -0.49 -7.69
CA LEU A 15 2.21 -0.56 -6.85
C LEU A 15 0.97 -0.55 -7.71
N GLY A 16 0.04 -1.46 -7.40
CA GLY A 16 -1.28 -1.46 -7.99
C GLY A 16 -2.03 -0.16 -7.70
N THR A 17 -2.93 0.21 -8.61
CA THR A 17 -3.66 1.49 -8.58
C THR A 17 -4.40 1.75 -7.26
N ALA A 18 -5.01 0.72 -6.66
CA ALA A 18 -5.72 0.88 -5.39
C ALA A 18 -4.76 1.17 -4.22
N ILE A 19 -3.58 0.55 -4.19
CA ILE A 19 -2.56 0.83 -3.17
C ILE A 19 -1.98 2.23 -3.36
N LYS A 20 -1.73 2.68 -4.59
CA LYS A 20 -1.26 4.05 -4.83
C LYS A 20 -2.23 5.10 -4.31
N ASN A 21 -3.54 4.86 -4.47
CA ASN A 21 -4.58 5.84 -4.12
C ASN A 21 -4.85 5.95 -2.61
N ILE A 22 -4.43 4.99 -1.79
CA ILE A 22 -4.55 5.09 -0.33
C ILE A 22 -3.40 5.87 0.31
N PHE A 23 -2.34 6.21 -0.44
CA PHE A 23 -1.28 7.08 0.05
C PHE A 23 -1.51 8.54 -0.33
N PRO A 24 -0.97 9.50 0.45
CA PRO A 24 -1.01 10.91 0.09
C PRO A 24 -0.46 11.17 -1.31
N VAL A 25 -1.11 12.07 -2.04
CA VAL A 25 -0.65 12.52 -3.35
C VAL A 25 0.78 13.05 -3.22
N GLY A 26 1.67 12.59 -4.11
CA GLY A 26 3.10 12.95 -4.07
C GLY A 26 3.97 12.00 -3.24
N THR A 27 3.40 11.01 -2.55
CA THR A 27 4.19 9.98 -1.86
C THR A 27 4.93 9.13 -2.89
N VAL A 28 6.26 9.27 -2.94
CA VAL A 28 7.12 8.44 -3.79
C VAL A 28 7.49 7.17 -3.04
N LEU A 29 6.94 6.04 -3.50
CA LEU A 29 7.19 4.72 -2.90
C LEU A 29 8.12 3.85 -3.76
N SER A 30 8.18 4.10 -5.06
CA SER A 30 9.07 3.34 -5.96
C SER A 30 10.54 3.55 -5.57
N GLY A 31 11.33 2.47 -5.57
CA GLY A 31 12.74 2.43 -5.18
C GLY A 31 12.99 2.33 -3.67
N ARG A 32 11.97 2.56 -2.82
CA ARG A 32 12.10 2.43 -1.36
C ARG A 32 12.12 0.96 -0.95
N ALA A 33 12.87 0.64 0.10
CA ALA A 33 12.84 -0.69 0.70
C ALA A 33 11.46 -0.97 1.28
N LEU A 34 10.96 -2.19 1.13
CA LEU A 34 9.64 -2.59 1.63
C LEU A 34 9.53 -2.32 3.14
N GLU A 35 10.60 -2.62 3.89
CA GLU A 35 10.64 -2.46 5.35
C GLU A 35 10.56 -0.99 5.80
N ASP A 36 10.96 -0.02 4.98
CA ASP A 36 10.84 1.40 5.33
C ASP A 36 9.40 1.90 5.24
N VAL A 37 8.59 1.24 4.42
CA VAL A 37 7.23 1.66 4.09
C VAL A 37 6.21 0.81 4.83
N PHE A 38 6.49 -0.48 5.01
CA PHE A 38 5.60 -1.46 5.60
C PHE A 38 6.27 -2.22 6.73
N ARG A 39 5.48 -2.57 7.75
CA ARG A 39 5.85 -3.51 8.80
C ARG A 39 5.27 -4.88 8.44
N LEU A 40 6.09 -5.91 8.42
CA LEU A 40 5.60 -7.28 8.33
C LEU A 40 5.00 -7.68 9.67
N ILE A 41 3.74 -8.12 9.64
CA ILE A 41 3.00 -8.59 10.82
C ILE A 41 3.05 -10.11 10.90
N ARG A 42 2.89 -10.79 9.76
CA ARG A 42 2.97 -12.25 9.64
C ARG A 42 3.54 -12.65 8.27
N PRO A 43 4.36 -13.72 8.19
CA PRO A 43 4.98 -14.43 9.32
C PRO A 43 6.00 -13.52 10.05
N ASP A 44 6.34 -13.84 11.31
CA ASP A 44 7.36 -13.10 12.07
C ASP A 44 8.76 -13.53 11.61
N ILE A 45 9.25 -12.85 10.57
CA ILE A 45 10.52 -13.15 9.91
C ILE A 45 11.25 -11.86 9.57
N THR A 46 12.56 -11.97 9.39
CA THR A 46 13.34 -10.94 8.71
C THR A 46 12.97 -10.91 7.23
N LEU A 47 12.68 -9.72 6.70
CA LEU A 47 12.43 -9.51 5.27
C LEU A 47 13.74 -9.61 4.49
N GLU A 48 14.07 -10.83 4.08
CA GLU A 48 15.18 -11.12 3.17
C GLU A 48 14.65 -11.92 1.98
N TRP A 49 15.18 -11.66 0.79
CA TRP A 49 14.69 -12.26 -0.46
C TRP A 49 14.62 -13.79 -0.39
N ASP A 50 15.70 -14.42 0.06
CA ASP A 50 15.79 -15.89 0.15
C ASP A 50 14.80 -16.46 1.16
N LYS A 51 14.58 -15.77 2.29
CA LYS A 51 13.58 -16.15 3.30
C LYS A 51 12.17 -16.07 2.72
N VAL A 52 11.83 -14.97 2.02
CA VAL A 52 10.51 -14.80 1.40
C VAL A 52 10.24 -15.89 0.35
N LEU A 53 11.23 -16.22 -0.49
CA LEU A 53 11.09 -17.28 -1.49
C LEU A 53 10.95 -18.68 -0.88
N SER A 54 11.61 -18.93 0.26
CA SER A 54 11.56 -20.24 0.94
C SER A 54 10.16 -20.62 1.43
N TYR A 55 9.28 -19.62 1.65
CA TYR A 55 7.94 -19.83 2.20
C TYR A 55 6.88 -20.26 1.18
N GLY A 56 7.20 -20.26 -0.12
CA GLY A 56 6.38 -20.90 -1.16
C GLY A 56 4.90 -20.45 -1.20
N ARG A 57 4.03 -21.31 -1.76
CA ARG A 57 2.61 -21.01 -2.06
C ARG A 57 1.65 -21.05 -0.87
N HIS A 58 2.11 -21.38 0.34
CA HIS A 58 1.22 -21.73 1.45
C HIS A 58 1.21 -20.72 2.61
N ILE A 59 1.87 -19.58 2.46
CA ILE A 59 1.96 -18.57 3.51
C ILE A 59 1.28 -17.28 3.13
N VAL A 60 0.49 -16.78 4.08
CA VAL A 60 -0.19 -15.49 3.99
C VAL A 60 0.70 -14.43 4.63
N PHE A 61 1.17 -13.51 3.80
CA PHE A 61 1.88 -12.33 4.25
C PHE A 61 0.88 -11.25 4.67
N VAL A 62 1.01 -10.75 5.88
CA VAL A 62 0.23 -9.62 6.40
C VAL A 62 1.20 -8.49 6.66
N ILE A 63 0.96 -7.36 6.00
CA ILE A 63 1.76 -6.15 6.15
C ILE A 63 0.88 -4.99 6.63
N GLU A 64 1.50 -4.07 7.36
CA GLU A 64 0.88 -2.84 7.84
C GLU A 64 1.67 -1.65 7.34
N SER A 65 1.00 -0.58 6.90
CA SER A 65 1.69 0.62 6.47
C SER A 65 2.31 1.35 7.66
N LYS A 66 3.60 1.71 7.56
CA LYS A 66 4.28 2.63 8.48
C LYS A 66 3.98 4.09 8.15
N ILE A 67 3.53 4.35 6.93
CA ILE A 67 3.19 5.69 6.44
C ILE A 67 1.69 5.93 6.67
N PRO A 68 1.28 7.13 7.12
CA PRO A 68 -0.13 7.48 7.24
C PRO A 68 -0.87 7.28 5.91
N LEU A 69 -2.00 6.59 5.98
CA LEU A 69 -2.88 6.37 4.84
C LEU A 69 -3.91 7.51 4.74
N CYS A 70 -4.26 7.87 3.51
CA CYS A 70 -5.41 8.73 3.26
C CYS A 70 -6.69 7.95 3.56
N THR A 71 -7.39 8.35 4.63
CA THR A 71 -8.71 7.81 5.01
C THR A 71 -9.86 8.37 4.16
N ASN A 72 -9.59 8.84 2.93
CA ASN A 72 -10.55 9.65 2.20
C ASN A 72 -11.29 8.85 1.10
N PRO A 73 -12.55 8.45 1.29
CA PRO A 73 -13.37 7.79 0.26
C PRO A 73 -13.64 8.68 -0.97
N SER A 74 -13.26 9.96 -0.91
CA SER A 74 -13.50 10.97 -1.95
C SER A 74 -12.38 11.11 -2.99
N ALA A 75 -11.27 10.37 -2.89
CA ALA A 75 -10.15 10.46 -3.85
C ALA A 75 -10.48 9.80 -5.21
N VAL A 76 -11.57 9.03 -5.30
CA VAL A 76 -12.14 8.56 -6.58
C VAL A 76 -13.26 9.53 -7.00
N GLY A 77 -12.84 10.66 -7.55
CA GLY A 77 -13.73 11.55 -8.30
C GLY A 77 -14.54 12.53 -7.45
N ARG A 78 -14.06 13.76 -7.37
CA ARG A 78 -14.66 14.95 -8.00
C ARG A 78 -14.05 16.19 -7.37
N LYS A 79 -13.61 17.13 -8.21
CA LYS A 79 -13.55 18.54 -7.83
C LYS A 79 -14.93 18.90 -7.27
N PHE A 80 -15.02 19.23 -6.00
CA PHE A 80 -16.12 20.03 -5.49
C PHE A 80 -15.53 21.30 -4.92
N GLY A 81 -15.65 22.37 -5.71
CA GLY A 81 -15.68 23.70 -5.15
C GLY A 81 -16.86 23.80 -4.18
N SER A 82 -16.61 24.52 -3.09
CA SER A 82 -17.53 25.39 -2.36
C SER A 82 -19.02 25.02 -2.36
N ASN A 83 -19.48 24.77 -1.14
CA ASN A 83 -20.83 25.02 -0.60
C ASN A 83 -21.86 23.88 -0.68
N ASN A 84 -22.17 23.38 0.53
CA ASN A 84 -23.43 22.76 0.93
C ASN A 84 -24.06 21.74 -0.02
N THR A 85 -23.79 20.46 0.21
CA THR A 85 -24.75 19.42 -0.19
C THR A 85 -24.79 18.32 0.86
N GLN A 86 -25.84 18.31 1.66
CA GLN A 86 -26.23 17.17 2.49
C GLN A 86 -26.67 16.02 1.56
N ILE A 87 -26.08 14.84 1.72
CA ILE A 87 -26.51 13.64 1.00
C ILE A 87 -27.64 12.98 1.80
N ARG A 88 -28.84 12.93 1.20
CA ARG A 88 -30.01 12.21 1.72
C ARG A 88 -30.05 10.84 1.05
N LEU A 89 -29.99 9.77 1.84
CA LEU A 89 -30.15 8.39 1.34
C LEU A 89 -31.65 8.11 1.16
N LYS A 90 -32.02 7.58 -0.01
CA LYS A 90 -33.28 6.87 -0.27
C LYS A 90 -32.95 5.41 -0.54
#